data_AF-X0VCS7-F1
#
_entry.id   AF-X0VCS7-F1
#
_cell.length_a   1.000
_cell.length_b   1.000
_cell.length_c   1.000
_cell.angle_alpha   90.00
_cell.angle_beta   90.00
_cell.angle_gamma   90.00
#
_symmetry.space_group_name_H-M   'P 1'
#
loop_
_entity.id
_entity.type
_entity.pdbx_description
1 polymer ?
#
loop_
_entity_poly.entity_id
_entity_poly.type
_entity_poly.pdbx_seq_one_letter_code
_entity_poly.pdbx_strand_id
1 'polypeptide(L)'
;MEDISLHILDIVENSIRAFARTIKIRIEENIEKDWLILEIEDNGKGMDEATVKKALDPFFTTKATRRVGLGIPFLNQAARETGGKLKISSEPGKKTKIRATFCYSHPDRKPLGNIEETLFVLAASYPAVGFIYEHKEENRIYRWDSKKVKDENNDRSDH
;
A
#
# COMPACT_ATOMS: atom_id res chain seq x y z
N MET A 1 17.68 5.32 1.48
CA MET A 1 17.06 6.11 0.40
C MET A 1 15.56 5.85 0.51
N GLU A 2 14.72 6.88 0.43
CA GLU A 2 13.27 6.69 0.55
C GLU A 2 12.72 6.05 -0.74
N ASP A 3 11.88 5.02 -0.61
CA ASP A 3 11.32 4.25 -1.72
C ASP A 3 9.82 3.97 -1.52
N ILE A 4 9.15 3.47 -2.57
CA ILE A 4 7.70 3.22 -2.56
C ILE A 4 7.32 2.10 -1.57
N SER A 5 8.22 1.14 -1.31
CA SER A 5 7.97 0.06 -0.34
C SER A 5 7.75 0.58 1.07
N LEU A 6 8.47 1.66 1.46
CA LEU A 6 8.26 2.32 2.76
C LEU A 6 6.89 3.00 2.85
N HIS A 7 6.40 3.61 1.76
CA HIS A 7 5.03 4.13 1.74
C HIS A 7 4.01 3.01 1.84
N ILE A 8 4.23 1.86 1.18
CA ILE A 8 3.36 0.69 1.30
C ILE A 8 3.29 0.24 2.77
N LEU A 9 4.42 0.13 3.46
CA LEU A 9 4.47 -0.23 4.87
C LEU A 9 3.61 0.72 5.72
N ASP A 10 3.80 2.03 5.58
CA ASP A 10 3.05 3.03 6.36
C ASP A 10 1.54 2.96 6.13
N ILE A 11 1.10 2.77 4.87
CA ILE A 11 -0.32 2.64 4.53
C ILE A 11 -0.88 1.31 5.05
N VAL A 12 -0.16 0.21 4.88
CA VAL A 12 -0.57 -1.11 5.39
C VAL A 12 -0.75 -1.07 6.90
N GLU A 13 0.17 -0.45 7.63
CA GLU A 13 0.00 -0.31 9.08
C GLU A 13 -1.24 0.53 9.44
N ASN A 14 -1.59 1.54 8.64
CA ASN A 14 -2.81 2.31 8.85
C ASN A 14 -4.05 1.42 8.67
N SER A 15 -4.05 0.56 7.64
CA SER A 15 -5.11 -0.42 7.41
C SER A 15 -5.22 -1.43 8.57
N ILE A 16 -4.09 -1.92 9.10
CA ILE A 16 -4.08 -2.83 10.27
C ILE A 16 -4.65 -2.13 11.51
N ARG A 17 -4.28 -0.88 11.77
CA ARG A 17 -4.89 -0.05 12.84
C ARG A 17 -6.37 0.23 12.62
N ALA A 18 -6.82 0.18 11.37
CA ALA A 18 -8.23 0.24 11.00
C ALA A 18 -8.93 -1.13 11.10
N PHE A 19 -8.29 -2.14 11.70
CA PHE A 19 -8.77 -3.51 11.89
C PHE A 19 -9.01 -4.29 10.60
N ALA A 20 -8.30 -3.93 9.51
CA ALA A 20 -8.35 -4.69 8.28
C ALA A 20 -7.86 -6.13 8.49
N ARG A 21 -8.55 -7.08 7.87
CA ARG A 21 -8.20 -8.52 7.85
C ARG A 21 -7.67 -8.97 6.50
N THR A 22 -7.95 -8.19 5.45
CA THR A 22 -7.47 -8.43 4.10
C THR A 22 -7.00 -7.09 3.53
N ILE A 23 -5.77 -7.07 3.03
CA ILE A 23 -5.17 -5.91 2.39
C ILE A 23 -4.67 -6.35 1.01
N LYS A 24 -5.11 -5.62 -0.01
CA LYS A 24 -4.73 -5.82 -1.41
C LYS A 24 -3.81 -4.68 -1.82
N ILE A 25 -2.63 -5.03 -2.33
CA ILE A 25 -1.64 -4.08 -2.83
C ILE A 25 -1.48 -4.37 -4.32
N ARG A 26 -1.67 -3.35 -5.15
CA ARG A 26 -1.53 -3.46 -6.60
C ARG A 26 -0.55 -2.40 -7.09
N ILE A 27 0.41 -2.84 -7.89
CA ILE A 27 1.29 -1.98 -8.65
C ILE A 27 1.00 -2.23 -10.13
N GLU A 28 0.79 -1.17 -10.89
CA GLU A 28 0.64 -1.25 -12.34
C GLU A 28 1.57 -0.23 -12.99
N GLU A 29 2.38 -0.70 -13.93
CA GLU A 29 3.37 0.11 -14.65
C GLU A 29 3.15 -0.01 -16.15
N ASN A 30 3.26 1.13 -16.83
CA ASN A 30 3.29 1.19 -18.29
C ASN A 30 4.36 2.21 -18.70
N ILE A 31 5.46 1.69 -19.23
CA ILE A 31 6.64 2.47 -19.58
C ILE A 31 6.35 3.28 -20.84
N GLU A 32 5.67 2.67 -21.83
CA GLU A 32 5.31 3.32 -23.09
C GLU A 32 4.39 4.54 -22.89
N LYS A 33 3.43 4.45 -21.96
CA LYS A 33 2.49 5.51 -21.61
C LYS A 33 2.98 6.37 -20.43
N ASP A 34 4.17 6.10 -19.93
CA ASP A 34 4.88 6.88 -18.92
C ASP A 34 4.11 7.05 -17.58
N TRP A 35 3.52 5.96 -17.06
CA TRP A 35 2.86 6.01 -15.76
C TRP A 35 3.10 4.80 -14.88
N LEU A 36 3.02 5.05 -13.57
CA LEU A 36 3.00 4.07 -12.49
C LEU A 36 1.78 4.34 -11.61
N ILE A 37 1.09 3.28 -11.20
CA ILE A 37 -0.01 3.32 -10.24
C ILE A 37 0.31 2.43 -9.06
N LEU A 38 0.17 2.97 -7.85
CA LEU A 38 0.08 2.20 -6.61
C LEU A 38 -1.36 2.27 -6.10
N GLU A 39 -1.99 1.12 -5.90
CA GLU A 39 -3.30 1.01 -5.28
C GLU A 39 -3.22 0.10 -4.04
N ILE A 40 -3.73 0.58 -2.91
CA ILE A 40 -3.86 -0.20 -1.69
C ILE A 40 -5.33 -0.18 -1.26
N GLU A 41 -5.95 -1.35 -1.15
CA GLU A 41 -7.33 -1.54 -0.73
C GLU A 41 -7.38 -2.43 0.52
N ASP A 42 -8.07 -1.97 1.57
CA ASP A 42 -8.28 -2.72 2.81
C ASP A 42 -9.76 -2.86 3.15
N ASN A 43 -10.10 -3.88 3.94
CA ASN A 43 -11.44 -4.10 4.46
C ASN A 43 -11.59 -3.68 5.94
N GLY A 44 -10.86 -2.65 6.37
CA GLY A 44 -10.97 -2.11 7.72
C GLY A 44 -12.27 -1.35 7.97
N LYS A 45 -12.31 -0.56 9.03
CA LYS A 45 -13.50 0.21 9.46
C LYS A 45 -13.90 1.38 8.54
N GLY A 46 -13.06 1.74 7.57
CA GLY A 46 -13.26 2.90 6.71
C GLY A 46 -13.13 4.26 7.41
N MET A 47 -13.40 5.32 6.65
CA MET A 47 -13.34 6.73 7.07
C MET A 47 -14.56 7.48 6.52
N ASP A 48 -15.09 8.44 7.28
CA ASP A 48 -16.06 9.40 6.77
C ASP A 48 -15.36 10.49 5.91
N GLU A 49 -16.15 11.30 5.21
CA GLU A 49 -15.62 12.33 4.32
C GLU A 49 -14.73 13.36 5.05
N ALA A 50 -15.11 13.72 6.27
CA ALA A 50 -14.34 14.66 7.10
C ALA A 50 -12.96 14.08 7.48
N THR A 51 -12.92 12.80 7.83
CA THR A 51 -11.69 12.07 8.15
C THR A 51 -10.83 11.87 6.90
N VAL A 52 -11.43 11.58 5.73
CA VAL A 52 -10.69 11.49 4.45
C VAL A 52 -9.99 12.82 4.13
N LYS A 53 -10.67 13.96 4.31
CA LYS A 53 -10.07 15.29 4.10
C LYS A 53 -8.90 15.53 5.04
N LYS A 54 -9.06 15.16 6.32
CA LYS A 54 -7.99 15.28 7.33
C LYS A 54 -6.85 14.29 7.12
N ALA A 55 -7.09 13.10 6.55
CA ALA A 55 -6.06 12.09 6.32
C ALA A 55 -4.95 12.55 5.36
N LEU A 56 -5.19 13.62 4.59
CA LEU A 56 -4.18 14.27 3.73
C LEU A 56 -3.35 15.34 4.46
N ASP A 57 -3.74 15.73 5.68
CA ASP A 57 -3.02 16.70 6.50
C ASP A 57 -1.86 16.02 7.24
N PRO A 58 -0.59 16.42 7.01
CA PRO A 58 0.58 15.90 7.72
C PRO A 58 0.44 15.91 9.25
N PHE A 59 -0.26 16.91 9.80
CA PHE A 59 -0.40 17.08 11.25
C PHE A 59 -1.57 16.28 11.84
N PHE A 60 -2.40 15.67 11.01
CA PHE A 60 -3.48 14.82 11.47
C PHE A 60 -3.00 13.37 11.62
N THR A 61 -3.08 12.84 12.85
CA THR A 61 -2.72 11.45 13.15
C THR A 61 -3.66 10.86 14.19
N THR A 62 -3.93 9.56 14.07
CA THR A 62 -4.58 8.75 15.11
C THR A 62 -3.59 7.85 15.85
N LYS A 63 -2.28 7.93 15.52
CA LYS A 63 -1.22 7.17 16.19
C LYS A 63 -0.89 7.83 17.55
N ALA A 64 -0.98 7.08 18.64
CA ALA A 64 -0.69 7.60 19.98
C ALA A 64 0.81 7.88 20.23
N THR A 65 1.70 7.12 19.58
CA THR A 65 3.15 7.21 19.77
C THR A 65 3.86 8.14 18.78
N ARG A 66 3.25 8.43 17.63
CA ARG A 66 3.77 9.34 16.61
C ARG A 66 2.85 10.56 16.53
N ARG A 67 3.33 11.75 16.87
CA ARG A 67 2.57 13.02 16.75
C ARG A 67 2.28 13.45 15.31
N VAL A 68 2.77 12.71 14.31
CA VAL A 68 2.65 13.06 12.88
C VAL A 68 2.16 11.85 12.08
N GLY A 69 1.16 12.05 11.22
CA GLY A 69 0.44 11.02 10.48
C GLY A 69 0.95 10.90 9.05
N LEU A 70 2.24 10.61 8.89
CA LEU A 70 2.96 10.94 7.64
C LEU A 70 2.71 10.01 6.45
N GLY A 71 2.15 8.81 6.64
CA GLY A 71 2.03 7.81 5.57
C GLY A 71 1.27 8.30 4.32
N ILE A 72 0.01 8.74 4.51
CA ILE A 72 -0.84 9.22 3.41
C ILE A 72 -0.34 10.59 2.88
N PRO A 73 -0.01 11.57 3.73
CA PRO A 73 0.49 12.87 3.28
C PRO A 73 1.80 12.77 2.48
N PHE A 74 2.76 11.93 2.88
CA PHE A 74 4.00 11.73 2.13
C PHE A 74 3.78 11.01 0.81
N LEU A 75 2.92 9.98 0.77
CA LEU A 75 2.58 9.35 -0.51
C LEU A 75 1.89 10.34 -1.46
N ASN A 76 1.03 11.21 -0.94
CA ASN A 76 0.40 12.28 -1.74
C ASN A 76 1.44 13.30 -2.23
N GLN A 77 2.42 13.67 -1.40
CA GLN A 77 3.51 14.55 -1.79
C GLN A 77 4.36 13.92 -2.90
N ALA A 78 4.84 12.69 -2.71
CA ALA A 78 5.63 11.97 -3.71
C ALA A 78 4.90 11.83 -5.06
N ALA A 79 3.58 11.57 -5.02
CA ALA A 79 2.77 11.53 -6.23
C ALA A 79 2.68 12.90 -6.91
N ARG A 80 2.52 13.99 -6.17
CA ARG A 80 2.41 15.35 -6.74
C ARG A 80 3.73 15.86 -7.30
N GLU A 81 4.85 15.59 -6.62
CA GLU A 81 6.21 15.97 -7.06
C GLU A 81 6.59 15.31 -8.38
N THR A 82 5.92 14.23 -8.77
CA THR A 82 6.13 13.49 -10.02
C THR A 82 5.01 13.73 -11.04
N GLY A 83 4.26 14.83 -10.92
CA GLY A 83 3.17 15.17 -11.86
C GLY A 83 1.92 14.30 -11.74
N GLY A 84 1.84 13.44 -10.74
CA GLY A 84 0.72 12.57 -10.45
C GLY A 84 -0.19 13.09 -9.34
N LYS A 85 -0.98 12.19 -8.74
CA LYS A 85 -1.97 12.53 -7.70
C LYS A 85 -2.34 11.32 -6.84
N LEU A 86 -2.82 11.60 -5.64
CA LEU A 86 -3.41 10.60 -4.75
C LEU A 86 -4.93 10.80 -4.63
N LYS A 87 -5.68 9.71 -4.69
CA LYS A 87 -7.12 9.66 -4.44
C LYS A 87 -7.41 8.65 -3.32
N ILE A 88 -8.26 9.05 -2.38
CA ILE A 88 -8.79 8.19 -1.32
C ILE A 88 -10.28 7.96 -1.60
N SER A 89 -10.74 6.73 -1.45
CA SER A 89 -12.16 6.36 -1.49
C SER A 89 -12.44 5.45 -0.32
N SER A 90 -13.22 5.93 0.64
CA SER A 90 -13.49 5.24 1.90
C SER A 90 -14.88 5.62 2.40
N GLU A 91 -15.55 4.68 3.06
CA GLU A 91 -16.84 4.88 3.71
C GLU A 91 -16.86 4.12 5.05
N PRO A 92 -17.47 4.67 6.12
CA PRO A 92 -17.56 3.98 7.41
C PRO A 92 -18.20 2.59 7.29
N GLY A 93 -17.58 1.59 7.93
CA GLY A 93 -18.01 0.19 7.90
C GLY A 93 -17.77 -0.52 6.56
N LYS A 94 -17.15 0.14 5.58
CA LYS A 94 -16.75 -0.44 4.29
C LYS A 94 -15.23 -0.37 4.13
N LYS A 95 -14.77 -0.69 2.93
CA LYS A 95 -13.36 -0.65 2.54
C LYS A 95 -12.78 0.76 2.41
N THR A 96 -11.48 0.87 2.60
CA THR A 96 -10.68 2.02 2.18
C THR A 96 -9.85 1.65 0.95
N LYS A 97 -9.81 2.54 -0.05
CA LYS A 97 -8.93 2.44 -1.21
C LYS A 97 -8.12 3.72 -1.34
N ILE A 98 -6.81 3.57 -1.44
CA ILE A 98 -5.86 4.63 -1.74
C ILE A 98 -5.25 4.33 -3.09
N ARG A 99 -5.30 5.28 -4.01
CA ARG A 99 -4.73 5.16 -5.36
C ARG A 99 -3.83 6.36 -5.66
N ALA A 100 -2.53 6.11 -5.76
CA ALA A 100 -1.52 7.09 -6.15
C ALA A 100 -1.07 6.83 -7.60
N THR A 101 -0.95 7.89 -8.39
CA THR A 101 -0.37 7.85 -9.74
C THR A 101 0.92 8.64 -9.78
N PHE A 102 1.85 8.23 -10.63
CA PHE A 102 3.16 8.86 -10.82
C PHE A 102 3.50 8.87 -12.33
N CYS A 103 4.24 9.87 -12.79
CA CYS A 103 4.95 9.79 -14.08
C CYS A 103 6.13 8.82 -13.94
N TYR A 104 6.20 7.80 -14.81
CA TYR A 104 7.14 6.68 -14.66
C TYR A 104 8.61 7.14 -14.82
N SER A 105 8.86 8.00 -15.79
CA SER A 105 10.19 8.50 -16.15
C SER A 105 10.66 9.69 -15.32
N HIS A 106 9.83 10.23 -14.42
CA HIS A 106 10.17 11.42 -13.63
C HIS A 106 11.42 11.18 -12.76
N PRO A 107 12.42 12.07 -12.75
CA PRO A 107 13.68 11.86 -12.02
C PRO A 107 13.49 11.77 -10.51
N ASP A 108 12.54 12.52 -9.96
CA ASP A 108 12.23 12.49 -8.52
C ASP A 108 11.31 11.33 -8.11
N ARG A 109 10.88 10.49 -9.06
CA ARG A 109 10.09 9.30 -8.73
C ARG A 109 10.94 8.35 -7.92
N LYS A 110 10.50 8.12 -6.69
CA LYS A 110 11.15 7.14 -5.80
C LYS A 110 11.14 5.75 -6.45
N PRO A 111 12.22 4.98 -6.30
CA PRO A 111 12.24 3.60 -6.79
C PRO A 111 11.17 2.76 -6.08
N LEU A 112 10.82 1.60 -6.65
CA LEU A 112 9.90 0.67 -5.99
C LEU A 112 10.46 0.17 -4.64
N GLY A 113 11.78 -0.01 -4.54
CA GLY A 113 12.41 -0.64 -3.38
C GLY A 113 12.22 -2.15 -3.37
N ASN A 114 12.47 -2.78 -2.22
CA ASN A 114 12.29 -4.23 -2.06
C ASN A 114 10.86 -4.56 -1.62
N ILE A 115 9.95 -4.64 -2.59
CA ILE A 115 8.54 -4.92 -2.35
C ILE A 115 8.35 -6.33 -1.77
N GLU A 116 9.06 -7.32 -2.28
CA GLU A 116 8.94 -8.72 -1.85
C GLU A 116 9.33 -8.91 -0.37
N GLU A 117 10.46 -8.34 0.04
CA GLU A 117 10.90 -8.39 1.44
C GLU A 117 9.92 -7.66 2.36
N THR A 118 9.42 -6.49 1.93
CA THR A 118 8.41 -5.73 2.68
C THR A 118 7.15 -6.55 2.89
N LEU A 119 6.64 -7.22 1.84
CA LEU A 119 5.47 -8.08 1.91
C LEU A 119 5.70 -9.30 2.80
N PHE A 120 6.88 -9.92 2.72
CA PHE A 120 7.26 -11.06 3.55
C PHE A 120 7.29 -10.67 5.04
N VAL A 121 7.96 -9.56 5.38
CA VAL A 121 8.02 -9.04 6.75
C VAL A 121 6.62 -8.72 7.28
N LEU A 122 5.76 -8.10 6.46
CA LEU A 122 4.37 -7.81 6.82
C LEU A 122 3.57 -9.09 7.12
N ALA A 123 3.66 -10.11 6.27
CA ALA A 123 2.95 -11.37 6.47
C ALA A 123 3.46 -12.18 7.67
N ALA A 124 4.77 -12.12 7.95
CA ALA A 124 5.36 -12.73 9.13
C ALA A 124 4.96 -11.99 10.42
N SER A 125 4.95 -10.65 10.39
CA SER A 125 4.62 -9.81 11.56
C SER A 125 3.13 -9.81 11.89
N TYR A 126 2.27 -10.00 10.88
CA TYR A 126 0.81 -9.96 11.03
C TYR A 126 0.16 -11.23 10.46
N PRO A 127 0.37 -12.41 11.08
CA PRO A 127 -0.06 -13.69 10.52
C PRO A 127 -1.58 -13.85 10.40
N ALA A 128 -2.35 -13.04 11.14
CA ALA A 128 -3.81 -13.00 11.11
C ALA A 128 -4.41 -12.08 10.04
N VAL A 129 -3.57 -11.38 9.27
CA VAL A 129 -3.97 -10.49 8.17
C VAL A 129 -3.58 -11.16 6.84
N GLY A 130 -4.52 -11.21 5.90
CA GLY A 130 -4.27 -11.68 4.54
C GLY A 130 -3.76 -10.56 3.65
N PHE A 131 -2.56 -10.74 3.10
CA PHE A 131 -1.96 -9.86 2.10
C PHE A 131 -2.06 -10.48 0.72
N ILE A 132 -2.59 -9.72 -0.23
CA ILE A 132 -2.66 -10.07 -1.65
C ILE A 132 -1.91 -8.99 -2.42
N TYR A 133 -0.91 -9.39 -3.20
CA TYR A 133 -0.12 -8.49 -4.02
C TYR A 133 -0.28 -8.86 -5.50
N GLU A 134 -0.44 -7.84 -6.34
CA GLU A 134 -0.41 -7.97 -7.80
C GLU A 134 0.48 -6.87 -8.38
N HIS A 135 1.47 -7.27 -9.17
CA HIS A 135 2.30 -6.36 -9.93
C HIS A 135 2.10 -6.63 -11.41
N LYS A 136 1.55 -5.64 -12.11
CA LYS A 136 1.32 -5.71 -13.55
C LYS A 136 2.30 -4.79 -14.26
N GLU A 137 3.11 -5.41 -15.10
CA GLU A 137 3.93 -4.76 -16.13
C GLU A 137 3.25 -4.95 -17.50
N GLU A 138 3.76 -4.32 -18.55
CA GLU A 138 3.14 -4.35 -19.89
C GLU A 138 2.82 -5.76 -20.39
N ASN A 139 3.68 -6.73 -20.14
CA ASN A 139 3.55 -8.11 -20.64
C ASN A 139 3.52 -9.18 -19.55
N ARG A 140 3.53 -8.79 -18.26
CA ARG A 140 3.67 -9.72 -17.14
C ARG A 140 2.77 -9.32 -15.99
N ILE A 141 2.21 -10.33 -15.33
CA ILE A 141 1.47 -10.15 -14.09
C ILE A 141 2.06 -11.09 -13.06
N TYR A 142 2.70 -10.52 -12.05
CA TYR A 142 3.12 -11.23 -10.86
C TYR A 142 2.02 -11.15 -9.80
N ARG A 143 1.77 -12.27 -9.12
CA ARG A 143 0.78 -12.34 -8.04
C ARG A 143 1.38 -13.09 -6.86
N TRP A 144 1.13 -12.57 -5.68
CA TRP A 144 1.54 -13.18 -4.43
C TRP A 144 0.40 -13.12 -3.42
N ASP A 145 0.19 -14.21 -2.69
CA ASP A 145 -0.85 -14.33 -1.68
C ASP A 145 -0.26 -14.99 -0.43
N SER A 146 -0.17 -14.21 0.65
CA SER A 146 0.35 -14.65 1.94
C SER A 146 -0.34 -15.89 2.52
N LYS A 147 -1.59 -16.19 2.13
CA LYS A 147 -2.30 -17.38 2.60
C LYS A 147 -1.87 -18.63 1.84
N LYS A 148 -1.65 -18.53 0.52
CA LYS A 148 -1.24 -19.66 -0.32
C LYS A 148 0.21 -20.08 -0.08
N VAL A 149 1.08 -19.11 0.23
CA VAL A 149 2.50 -19.37 0.53
C VAL A 149 2.69 -20.14 1.84
N LYS A 150 1.72 -20.05 2.76
CA LYS A 150 1.73 -20.86 4.00
C LYS A 150 1.36 -22.32 3.73
N ASP A 151 0.53 -22.58 2.73
CA ASP A 151 0.11 -23.94 2.38
C ASP A 151 1.26 -24.73 1.73
N GLU A 152 2.10 -24.11 0.90
CA GLU A 152 3.25 -24.80 0.25
C GLU A 152 4.40 -25.16 1.22
N ASN A 153 4.52 -24.44 2.34
CA ASN A 153 5.56 -24.73 3.34
C ASN A 153 5.15 -25.80 4.35
N ASN A 154 3.86 -26.17 4.41
CA ASN A 154 3.36 -27.20 5.34
C ASN A 154 3.46 -28.62 4.76
N ASP A 155 3.74 -28.78 3.46
CA ASP A 155 3.94 -30.08 2.78
C ASP A 155 5.41 -30.56 2.82
N ARG A 156 6.34 -29.80 3.42
CA ARG A 156 7.77 -30.17 3.54
C ARG A 156 8.22 -30.59 4.94
N SER A 157 7.30 -30.68 5.91
CA SER A 157 7.60 -31.06 7.30
C SER A 157 7.26 -32.52 7.65
N ASP A 158 6.75 -33.31 6.71
CA ASP A 158 6.54 -34.75 6.88
C ASP A 158 7.44 -35.53 5.91
N HIS A 159 8.76 -35.55 6.12
CA HIS A 159 9.69 -36.59 5.60
C HIS A 159 10.94 -36.67 6.48
#